data_AF-A0A1J3GY39-F1
#
_entry.id   AF-A0A1J3GY39-F1
#
_cell.length_a   1.000
_cell.length_b   1.000
_cell.length_c   1.000
_cell.angle_alpha   90.00
_cell.angle_beta   90.00
_cell.angle_gamma   90.00
#
_symmetry.space_group_name_H-M   'P 1'
#
loop_
_entity.id
_entity.type
_entity.pdbx_description
1 polymer ?
#
loop_
_entity_poly.entity_id
_entity_poly.type
_entity_poly.pdbx_seq_one_letter_code
_entity_poly.pdbx_strand_id
1 'polypeptide(L)'
;LIFFLIPLAFPPAIQSHRRIPPAIKMTVASISSISATVSFLIYFSLPYSNAADKNILHQSPPSPGGGSRRPMVFPLFLSQSNASSPRSVSIHHRKLHNTDSKPLPHSRMRLYDDLLLNGYYTTRLWIGTPPQMFALIVDSGSTVTYVPCSDCEQCGKHQDPKFEPELSSTYQAVKCNMDCNCDDEKEQCVYEREYAEHSSSKGVLGEDLISFGNESQLTPQRAVFGCETVETGDLYSQRADGIIGLGQGDLSLVDQLVDKGLISNSFGLCYGGMDLGGGSMVLGGFAYPSDMIFTDSDPDRSFGMATVHITI
;
A
#
# COMPACT_ATOMS: atom_id res chain seq x y z
N LEU A 1 13.19 -7.98 17.49
CA LEU A 1 13.06 -7.78 16.03
C LEU A 1 13.33 -6.32 15.69
N ILE A 2 14.20 -6.02 14.72
CA ILE A 2 14.37 -4.66 14.17
C ILE A 2 13.72 -4.67 12.80
N PHE A 3 12.67 -3.88 12.59
CA PHE A 3 12.07 -3.70 11.27
C PHE A 3 12.56 -2.38 10.69
N PHE A 4 13.26 -2.48 9.55
CA PHE A 4 13.31 -1.40 8.58
C PHE A 4 12.08 -1.55 7.69
N LEU A 5 11.21 -0.55 7.66
CA LEU A 5 10.57 -0.18 6.41
C LEU A 5 11.68 0.51 5.61
N ILE A 6 12.17 -0.13 4.55
CA ILE A 6 12.69 0.66 3.44
C ILE A 6 11.43 1.31 2.88
N PRO A 7 11.22 2.63 3.02
CA PRO A 7 10.23 3.27 2.20
C PRO A 7 10.72 3.01 0.78
N LEU A 8 9.92 2.32 -0.02
CA LEU A 8 10.01 2.54 -1.44
C LEU A 8 9.66 4.03 -1.63
N ALA A 9 10.71 4.84 -1.60
CA ALA A 9 10.65 6.26 -1.74
C ALA A 9 10.35 6.51 -3.21
N PHE A 10 9.11 6.87 -3.49
CA PHE A 10 8.76 7.32 -4.81
C PHE A 10 8.26 8.77 -4.74
N PRO A 11 8.69 9.60 -5.70
CA PRO A 11 8.38 11.01 -5.73
C PRO A 11 6.89 11.25 -6.03
N PRO A 12 6.36 12.46 -5.73
CA PRO A 12 4.94 12.77 -5.85
C PRO A 12 4.41 12.60 -7.27
N ALA A 13 3.21 12.03 -7.39
CA ALA A 13 2.39 12.10 -8.59
C ALA A 13 2.13 13.57 -8.95
N ILE A 14 2.56 13.99 -10.14
CA ILE A 14 2.28 15.32 -10.67
C ILE A 14 0.91 15.26 -11.35
N GLN A 15 -0.10 15.83 -10.71
CA GLN A 15 -1.39 16.07 -11.33
C GLN A 15 -1.25 17.22 -12.35
N SER A 16 -0.76 16.91 -13.56
CA SER A 16 -0.64 17.88 -14.66
C SER A 16 -1.96 17.99 -15.42
N HIS A 17 -2.78 18.97 -15.07
CA HIS A 17 -3.78 19.52 -15.98
C HIS A 17 -3.09 20.20 -17.17
N ARG A 18 -2.92 19.49 -18.29
CA ARG A 18 -2.71 20.12 -19.61
C ARG A 18 -3.55 19.43 -20.67
N ARG A 19 -4.45 20.21 -21.28
CA ARG A 19 -5.15 19.85 -22.52
C ARG A 19 -4.12 19.66 -23.64
N ILE A 20 -4.15 18.51 -24.29
CA ILE A 20 -3.35 18.22 -25.49
C ILE A 20 -4.27 18.31 -26.71
N PRO A 21 -4.03 19.20 -27.69
CA PRO A 21 -4.72 19.21 -28.99
C PRO A 21 -4.10 18.19 -29.96
N PRO A 22 -4.79 17.81 -31.06
CA PRO A 22 -4.48 16.59 -31.82
C PRO A 22 -3.18 16.71 -32.63
N ALA A 23 -2.44 15.59 -32.69
CA ALA A 23 -1.17 15.48 -33.39
C ALA A 23 -1.34 15.47 -34.92
N ILE A 24 -0.58 16.34 -35.58
CA ILE A 24 -0.37 16.43 -37.01
C ILE A 24 0.58 15.30 -37.44
N LYS A 25 0.25 14.58 -38.51
CA LYS A 25 1.14 13.64 -39.21
C LYS A 25 2.36 14.38 -39.76
N MET A 26 3.57 13.95 -39.40
CA MET A 26 4.77 14.18 -40.20
C MET A 26 5.65 12.93 -40.24
N THR A 27 5.80 12.42 -41.45
CA THR A 27 6.82 11.48 -41.93
C THR A 27 8.21 12.10 -41.77
N VAL A 28 9.19 11.34 -41.30
CA VAL A 28 10.62 11.70 -41.43
C VAL A 28 11.40 10.52 -41.97
N ALA A 29 12.08 10.79 -43.09
CA ALA A 29 13.00 9.91 -43.77
C ALA A 29 14.39 9.91 -43.12
N SER A 30 15.06 8.77 -43.22
CA SER A 30 16.45 8.50 -42.85
C SER A 30 17.46 9.38 -43.61
N ILE A 31 18.42 9.99 -42.92
CA ILE A 31 19.80 10.22 -43.42
C ILE A 31 20.81 10.15 -42.25
N SER A 32 21.87 9.39 -42.50
CA SER A 32 23.11 9.15 -41.73
C SER A 32 24.10 10.34 -41.73
N SER A 33 24.87 10.55 -40.64
CA SER A 33 26.35 10.73 -40.68
C SER A 33 27.02 11.01 -39.31
N ILE A 34 27.93 10.09 -38.99
CA ILE A 34 29.24 10.11 -38.28
C ILE A 34 29.72 11.41 -37.59
N SER A 35 30.07 11.31 -36.31
CA SER A 35 31.37 11.74 -35.75
C SER A 35 31.60 11.10 -34.38
N ALA A 36 32.71 10.37 -34.23
CA ALA A 36 33.14 9.72 -32.99
C ALA A 36 34.40 10.41 -32.47
N THR A 37 34.40 10.83 -31.21
CA THR A 37 35.60 11.28 -30.50
C THR A 37 35.92 10.30 -29.38
N VAL A 38 37.12 9.72 -29.48
CA VAL A 38 37.71 8.76 -28.55
C VAL A 38 38.36 9.53 -27.39
N SER A 39 38.06 9.16 -26.15
CA SER A 39 38.84 9.58 -24.98
C SER A 39 39.37 8.33 -24.26
N PHE A 40 40.67 8.35 -23.99
CA PHE A 40 41.50 7.23 -23.57
C PHE A 40 42.32 7.70 -22.36
N LEU A 41 42.05 7.21 -21.14
CA LEU A 41 42.95 7.31 -19.97
C LEU A 41 42.66 6.12 -19.02
N ILE A 42 43.38 5.01 -19.15
CA ILE A 42 44.58 4.60 -18.37
C ILE A 42 44.24 4.16 -16.93
N TYR A 43 44.20 2.84 -16.74
CA TYR A 43 44.30 2.13 -15.46
C TYR A 43 45.75 2.20 -14.94
N PHE A 44 45.92 2.56 -13.66
CA PHE A 44 47.12 2.26 -12.90
C PHE A 44 46.74 1.52 -11.62
N SER A 45 47.16 0.26 -11.55
CA SER A 45 47.20 -0.58 -10.35
C SER A 45 48.66 -0.89 -10.05
N LEU A 46 49.16 -0.58 -8.85
CA LEU A 46 50.36 -1.17 -8.26
C LEU A 46 50.38 -0.94 -6.72
N PRO A 47 51.17 -1.72 -5.93
CA PRO A 47 50.76 -2.36 -4.69
C PRO A 47 51.49 -1.82 -3.45
N TYR A 48 51.10 -2.25 -2.24
CA TYR A 48 52.02 -2.21 -1.10
C TYR A 48 51.80 -3.36 -0.09
N SER A 49 52.91 -3.89 0.39
CA SER A 49 53.08 -5.18 1.07
C SER A 49 53.00 -5.11 2.60
N ASN A 50 52.80 -6.30 3.17
CA ASN A 50 52.74 -6.70 4.58
C ASN A 50 53.84 -6.15 5.51
N ALA A 51 53.48 -5.94 6.78
CA ALA A 51 54.27 -6.36 7.94
C ALA A 51 53.41 -6.44 9.21
N ALA A 52 53.44 -7.60 9.87
CA ALA A 52 52.95 -7.83 11.22
C ALA A 52 54.13 -7.69 12.20
N ASP A 53 53.96 -7.06 13.36
CA ASP A 53 54.37 -7.63 14.65
C ASP A 53 53.78 -6.92 15.88
N LYS A 54 53.91 -7.58 17.02
CA LYS A 54 53.00 -7.72 18.17
C LYS A 54 53.28 -6.85 19.42
N ASN A 55 52.23 -6.82 20.27
CA ASN A 55 52.18 -6.75 21.76
C ASN A 55 52.58 -5.41 22.41
N ILE A 56 51.94 -4.88 23.47
CA ILE A 56 51.64 -5.42 24.82
C ILE A 56 50.56 -4.48 25.43
N LEU A 57 49.33 -4.95 25.71
CA LEU A 57 48.80 -5.35 27.04
C LEU A 57 47.96 -4.27 27.75
N HIS A 58 46.64 -4.47 27.80
CA HIS A 58 45.90 -4.49 29.06
C HIS A 58 44.55 -5.21 28.89
N GLN A 59 44.41 -6.35 29.57
CA GLN A 59 43.18 -7.12 29.70
C GLN A 59 42.30 -6.58 30.84
N SER A 60 40.99 -6.69 30.58
CA SER A 60 39.70 -6.56 31.28
C SER A 60 39.63 -6.77 32.82
N PRO A 61 38.51 -6.38 33.49
CA PRO A 61 37.34 -7.28 33.61
C PRO A 61 35.92 -6.60 33.59
N PRO A 62 34.83 -7.41 33.56
CA PRO A 62 33.46 -6.99 33.27
C PRO A 62 32.61 -6.72 34.53
N SER A 63 31.50 -5.97 34.41
CA SER A 63 30.36 -5.98 35.36
C SER A 63 29.14 -5.16 34.88
N PRO A 64 27.94 -5.39 35.46
CA PRO A 64 26.65 -5.41 34.75
C PRO A 64 25.74 -4.22 35.08
N GLY A 65 24.78 -3.93 34.21
CA GLY A 65 23.73 -2.96 34.51
C GLY A 65 22.83 -2.68 33.31
N GLY A 66 21.55 -3.01 33.45
CA GLY A 66 20.51 -2.71 32.49
C GLY A 66 20.44 -1.22 32.17
N GLY A 67 20.60 -0.89 30.90
CA GLY A 67 20.42 0.45 30.36
C GLY A 67 19.44 0.37 29.20
N SER A 68 18.21 0.83 29.44
CA SER A 68 17.20 1.14 28.45
C SER A 68 17.84 1.88 27.28
N ARG A 69 17.99 1.23 26.12
CA ARG A 69 18.42 1.89 24.89
C ARG A 69 17.32 2.87 24.50
N ARG A 70 17.57 4.17 24.70
CA ARG A 70 16.71 5.23 24.18
C ARG A 70 16.66 5.09 22.65
N PRO A 71 15.48 5.04 22.02
CA PRO A 71 15.42 5.11 20.57
C PRO A 71 15.97 6.48 20.12
N MET A 72 16.85 6.48 19.13
CA MET A 72 17.28 7.70 18.46
C MET A 72 16.10 8.22 17.63
N VAL A 73 15.52 9.33 18.05
CA VAL A 73 14.58 10.11 17.25
C VAL A 73 15.43 11.00 16.35
N PHE A 74 15.45 10.72 15.04
CA PHE A 74 16.11 11.56 14.05
C PHE A 74 15.07 12.54 13.50
N PRO A 75 15.12 13.85 13.83
CA PRO A 75 14.18 14.80 13.27
C PRO A 75 14.60 15.10 11.82
N LEU A 76 13.86 14.56 10.86
CA LEU A 76 14.01 14.92 9.45
C LEU A 76 13.12 16.12 9.10
N PHE A 77 13.37 17.32 9.66
CA PHE A 77 12.74 18.54 9.12
C PHE A 77 13.65 19.76 9.18
N LEU A 78 13.81 20.42 8.03
CA LEU A 78 14.06 21.86 7.91
C LEU A 78 12.69 22.54 7.86
N SER A 79 12.41 23.39 8.85
CA SER A 79 11.20 24.19 8.92
C SER A 79 11.19 25.25 7.81
N GLN A 80 10.11 25.31 7.03
CA GLN A 80 9.71 26.52 6.34
C GLN A 80 8.30 26.92 6.78
N SER A 81 8.24 28.05 7.46
CA SER A 81 7.02 28.75 7.84
C SER A 81 6.45 29.54 6.66
N ASN A 82 5.18 29.28 6.35
CA ASN A 82 4.15 30.18 5.80
C ASN A 82 3.40 29.55 4.62
N ALA A 83 2.18 29.07 4.89
CA ALA A 83 1.08 29.21 3.96
C ALA A 83 -0.25 29.17 4.72
N SER A 84 -1.11 30.10 4.36
CA SER A 84 -2.45 30.38 4.87
C SER A 84 -3.42 29.19 4.80
N SER A 85 -4.21 29.04 5.87
CA SER A 85 -5.29 28.06 6.04
C SER A 85 -6.26 27.96 4.87
N PRO A 86 -6.64 26.72 4.49
CA PRO A 86 -7.95 26.44 3.93
C PRO A 86 -8.78 25.50 4.84
N ARG A 87 -10.09 25.80 4.84
CA ARG A 87 -11.29 25.03 5.26
C ARG A 87 -11.10 23.67 5.95
N SER A 88 -11.67 23.58 7.16
CA SER A 88 -11.87 22.34 7.93
C SER A 88 -12.70 21.32 7.14
N VAL A 89 -12.00 20.35 6.55
CA VAL A 89 -12.54 19.00 6.30
C VAL A 89 -12.44 18.26 7.62
N SER A 90 -13.49 17.55 8.04
CA SER A 90 -13.45 16.74 9.26
C SER A 90 -12.58 15.50 9.01
N ILE A 91 -11.27 15.62 9.22
CA ILE A 91 -10.35 14.48 9.13
C ILE A 91 -10.60 13.59 10.35
N HIS A 92 -11.26 12.45 10.12
CA HIS A 92 -11.49 11.44 11.14
C HIS A 92 -10.20 10.64 11.33
N HIS A 93 -9.37 11.05 12.28
CA HIS A 93 -8.18 10.29 12.65
C HIS A 93 -8.53 8.84 13.01
N ARG A 94 -7.76 7.88 12.47
CA ARG A 94 -7.78 6.50 12.96
C ARG A 94 -7.39 6.52 14.43
N LYS A 95 -8.29 6.06 15.30
CA LYS A 95 -8.09 6.05 16.76
C LYS A 95 -8.20 4.62 17.24
N LEU A 96 -7.11 4.14 17.83
CA LEU A 96 -7.16 2.91 18.60
C LEU A 96 -8.00 3.18 19.85
N HIS A 97 -9.19 2.56 19.91
CA HIS A 97 -10.14 2.81 20.98
C HIS A 97 -9.64 2.22 22.31
N ASN A 98 -9.64 3.04 23.36
CA ASN A 98 -9.57 2.56 24.74
C ASN A 98 -10.97 2.08 25.17
N THR A 99 -11.00 1.10 26.06
CA THR A 99 -12.08 0.14 26.36
C THR A 99 -13.38 0.68 26.99
N ASP A 100 -13.88 1.86 26.61
CA ASP A 100 -15.08 2.47 27.23
C ASP A 100 -16.35 2.45 26.36
N SER A 101 -16.27 2.08 25.08
CA SER A 101 -17.43 1.82 24.22
C SER A 101 -17.71 0.31 24.09
N LYS A 102 -18.96 -0.07 23.78
CA LYS A 102 -19.28 -1.48 23.47
C LYS A 102 -18.28 -2.01 22.43
N PRO A 103 -17.64 -3.17 22.66
CA PRO A 103 -16.66 -3.69 21.70
C PRO A 103 -17.36 -3.99 20.38
N LEU A 104 -17.02 -3.24 19.34
CA LEU A 104 -17.42 -3.55 17.97
C LEU A 104 -16.71 -4.82 17.52
N PRO A 105 -17.32 -5.62 16.63
CA PRO A 105 -16.64 -6.79 16.06
C PRO A 105 -15.39 -6.35 15.29
N HIS A 106 -14.48 -7.29 15.11
CA HIS A 106 -13.29 -7.10 14.28
C HIS A 106 -13.15 -8.25 13.30
N SER A 107 -12.50 -7.96 12.18
CA SER A 107 -12.16 -8.96 11.18
C SER A 107 -10.72 -9.39 11.36
N ARG A 108 -10.47 -10.66 11.69
CA ARG A 108 -9.12 -11.24 11.67
C ARG A 108 -8.91 -11.98 10.36
N MET A 109 -7.80 -11.69 9.71
CA MET A 109 -7.42 -12.28 8.43
C MET A 109 -5.97 -12.75 8.50
N ARG A 110 -5.64 -13.83 7.79
CA ARG A 110 -4.26 -14.29 7.65
C ARG A 110 -3.54 -13.49 6.58
N LEU A 111 -2.26 -13.26 6.82
CA LEU A 111 -1.32 -12.79 5.80
C LEU A 111 -0.54 -13.98 5.24
N TYR A 112 -0.28 -13.91 3.95
CA TYR A 112 0.46 -14.88 3.16
C TYR A 112 1.62 -14.17 2.45
N ASP A 113 2.45 -14.96 1.75
CA ASP A 113 3.63 -14.50 1.04
C ASP A 113 4.69 -13.86 1.95
N ASP A 114 5.74 -13.31 1.35
CA ASP A 114 6.90 -12.79 2.05
C ASP A 114 7.62 -11.73 1.23
N LEU A 115 8.36 -10.87 1.93
CA LEU A 115 9.09 -9.76 1.33
C LEU A 115 10.28 -10.18 0.47
N LEU A 116 10.87 -11.36 0.71
CA LEU A 116 12.09 -11.76 0.02
C LEU A 116 11.80 -12.31 -1.37
N LEU A 117 10.73 -13.10 -1.51
CA LEU A 117 10.35 -13.74 -2.77
C LEU A 117 9.41 -12.86 -3.59
N ASN A 118 8.44 -12.22 -2.94
CA ASN A 118 7.36 -11.52 -3.64
C ASN A 118 7.44 -9.99 -3.48
N GLY A 119 8.13 -9.49 -2.44
CA GLY A 119 8.21 -8.05 -2.15
C GLY A 119 6.99 -7.48 -1.43
N TYR A 120 5.99 -8.32 -1.12
CA TYR A 120 4.74 -7.94 -0.46
C TYR A 120 4.13 -9.09 0.34
N TYR A 121 3.15 -8.76 1.18
CA TYR A 121 2.27 -9.73 1.82
C TYR A 121 0.88 -9.61 1.23
N THR A 122 0.22 -10.75 1.04
CA THR A 122 -1.18 -10.79 0.58
C THR A 122 -2.12 -11.26 1.67
N THR A 123 -3.40 -10.96 1.52
CA THR A 123 -4.48 -11.55 2.29
C THR A 123 -5.58 -12.06 1.38
N ARG A 124 -6.48 -12.92 1.90
CA ARG A 124 -7.58 -13.47 1.11
C ARG A 124 -8.86 -12.69 1.35
N LEU A 125 -9.49 -12.27 0.26
CA LEU A 125 -10.79 -11.61 0.26
C LEU A 125 -11.74 -12.37 -0.67
N TRP A 126 -13.01 -12.41 -0.31
CA TRP A 126 -14.04 -13.01 -1.15
C TRP A 126 -15.04 -11.95 -1.58
N ILE A 127 -15.37 -11.90 -2.87
CA ILE A 127 -16.27 -10.91 -3.46
C ILE A 127 -17.38 -11.62 -4.23
N GLY A 128 -18.62 -11.23 -4.01
CA GLY A 128 -19.77 -11.67 -4.78
C GLY A 128 -20.59 -12.83 -4.22
N THR A 129 -21.65 -13.18 -4.95
CA THR A 129 -22.58 -14.28 -4.62
C THR A 129 -22.87 -15.14 -5.85
N PRO A 130 -22.31 -16.36 -5.97
CA PRO A 130 -21.45 -17.03 -4.99
C PRO A 130 -20.07 -16.34 -4.83
N PRO A 131 -19.39 -16.52 -3.69
CA PRO A 131 -18.14 -15.81 -3.41
C PRO A 131 -16.98 -16.27 -4.31
N GLN A 132 -16.34 -15.30 -4.98
CA GLN A 132 -15.10 -15.45 -5.75
C GLN A 132 -13.91 -14.99 -4.90
N MET A 133 -12.78 -15.69 -4.95
CA MET A 133 -11.68 -15.53 -3.98
C MET A 133 -10.45 -14.90 -4.62
N PHE A 134 -9.83 -13.93 -3.93
CA PHE A 134 -8.68 -13.16 -4.42
C PHE A 134 -7.59 -13.05 -3.36
N ALA A 135 -6.31 -13.07 -3.76
CA ALA A 135 -5.18 -12.63 -2.96
C ALA A 135 -4.83 -11.18 -3.26
N LEU A 136 -5.01 -10.33 -2.27
CA LEU A 136 -4.79 -8.89 -2.41
C LEU A 136 -3.56 -8.48 -1.61
N ILE A 137 -2.68 -7.70 -2.23
CA ILE A 137 -1.56 -7.04 -1.55
C ILE A 137 -2.13 -6.11 -0.48
N VAL A 138 -1.60 -6.22 0.73
CA VAL A 138 -2.01 -5.37 1.84
C VAL A 138 -1.24 -4.05 1.77
N ASP A 139 -1.94 -2.98 1.41
CA ASP A 139 -1.34 -1.68 1.16
C ASP A 139 -1.94 -0.58 2.04
N SER A 140 -1.14 -0.09 2.98
CA SER A 140 -1.49 1.07 3.81
C SER A 140 -1.22 2.42 3.15
N GLY A 141 -0.50 2.42 2.02
CA GLY A 141 -0.15 3.62 1.25
C GLY A 141 -1.20 4.02 0.21
N SER A 142 -2.17 3.15 -0.09
CA SER A 142 -3.28 3.45 -0.99
C SER A 142 -4.64 3.24 -0.34
N THR A 143 -5.66 3.81 -0.97
CA THR A 143 -7.04 3.83 -0.45
C THR A 143 -7.97 2.89 -1.17
N VAL A 144 -7.72 2.51 -2.42
CA VAL A 144 -8.70 1.76 -3.22
C VAL A 144 -8.41 0.28 -3.10
N THR A 145 -9.42 -0.52 -2.78
CA THR A 145 -9.39 -1.98 -2.93
C THR A 145 -9.88 -2.33 -4.33
N TYR A 146 -9.13 -3.15 -5.08
CA TYR A 146 -9.51 -3.52 -6.45
C TYR A 146 -9.01 -4.91 -6.86
N VAL A 147 -9.67 -5.46 -7.87
CA VAL A 147 -9.37 -6.74 -8.55
C VAL A 147 -9.59 -6.61 -10.06
N PRO A 148 -8.85 -7.35 -10.90
CA PRO A 148 -9.06 -7.40 -12.34
C PRO A 148 -10.38 -8.07 -12.64
N CYS A 149 -11.14 -7.45 -13.53
CA CYS A 149 -12.41 -7.97 -14.00
C CYS A 149 -12.27 -8.76 -15.31
N SER A 150 -13.23 -9.65 -15.57
CA SER A 150 -13.21 -10.59 -16.68
C SER A 150 -13.09 -9.94 -18.06
N ASP A 151 -13.54 -8.70 -18.20
CA ASP A 151 -13.46 -7.87 -19.39
C ASP A 151 -12.11 -7.13 -19.55
N CYS A 152 -11.22 -7.23 -18.56
CA CYS A 152 -9.91 -6.59 -18.64
C CYS A 152 -8.98 -7.27 -19.65
N GLU A 153 -8.87 -6.70 -20.85
CA GLU A 153 -7.92 -7.15 -21.87
C GLU A 153 -6.49 -6.66 -21.62
N GLN A 154 -6.32 -5.57 -20.85
CA GLN A 154 -5.02 -4.94 -20.55
C GLN A 154 -4.54 -5.23 -19.11
N CYS A 155 -4.91 -6.38 -18.56
CA CYS A 155 -4.45 -6.84 -17.25
C CYS A 155 -3.52 -8.04 -17.40
N GLY A 156 -2.66 -8.20 -16.40
CA GLY A 156 -1.77 -9.32 -16.22
C GLY A 156 -2.49 -10.66 -16.09
N LYS A 157 -1.66 -11.71 -16.00
CA LYS A 157 -2.11 -13.02 -15.54
C LYS A 157 -1.64 -13.22 -14.10
N HIS A 158 -2.57 -13.14 -13.18
CA HIS A 158 -2.33 -13.36 -11.75
C HIS A 158 -2.59 -14.82 -11.36
N GLN A 159 -2.52 -15.09 -10.06
CA GLN A 159 -2.59 -16.45 -9.55
C GLN A 159 -4.01 -17.03 -9.50
N ASP A 160 -5.03 -16.20 -9.27
CA ASP A 160 -6.43 -16.57 -9.19
C ASP A 160 -7.22 -15.99 -10.39
N PRO A 161 -8.41 -16.56 -10.74
CA PRO A 161 -9.23 -16.04 -11.84
C PRO A 161 -9.67 -14.58 -11.60
N LYS A 162 -9.83 -13.83 -12.70
CA LYS A 162 -10.39 -12.48 -12.69
C LYS A 162 -11.82 -12.51 -12.14
N PHE A 163 -12.25 -11.41 -11.51
CA PHE A 163 -13.63 -11.28 -11.03
C PHE A 163 -14.59 -11.31 -12.21
N GLU A 164 -15.63 -12.13 -12.12
CA GLU A 164 -16.70 -12.25 -13.11
C GLU A 164 -17.97 -11.58 -12.56
N PRO A 165 -18.25 -10.31 -12.91
CA PRO A 165 -19.40 -9.58 -12.35
C PRO A 165 -20.73 -10.27 -12.67
N GLU A 166 -20.86 -10.80 -13.89
CA GLU A 166 -22.07 -11.48 -14.38
C GLU A 166 -22.39 -12.79 -13.63
N LEU A 167 -21.40 -13.39 -12.96
CA LEU A 167 -21.60 -14.57 -12.13
C LEU A 167 -22.01 -14.23 -10.70
N SER A 168 -21.96 -12.96 -10.31
CA SER A 168 -22.38 -12.52 -8.97
C SER A 168 -23.78 -11.94 -9.00
N SER A 169 -24.70 -12.63 -8.34
CA SER A 169 -26.10 -12.17 -8.17
C SER A 169 -26.27 -10.92 -7.29
N THR A 170 -25.22 -10.50 -6.58
CA THR A 170 -25.24 -9.33 -5.68
C THR A 170 -24.45 -8.14 -6.18
N TYR A 171 -23.76 -8.29 -7.32
CA TYR A 171 -22.98 -7.25 -7.97
C TYR A 171 -23.86 -6.12 -8.49
N GLN A 172 -23.42 -4.89 -8.28
CA GLN A 172 -24.02 -3.70 -8.84
C GLN A 172 -22.92 -2.74 -9.28
N ALA A 173 -22.93 -2.31 -10.54
CA ALA A 173 -22.06 -1.23 -10.99
C ALA A 173 -22.43 0.08 -10.26
N VAL A 174 -21.42 0.84 -9.82
CA VAL A 174 -21.64 2.14 -9.19
C VAL A 174 -21.94 3.15 -10.29
N LYS A 175 -23.19 3.60 -10.34
CA LYS A 175 -23.65 4.56 -11.34
C LYS A 175 -22.98 5.92 -11.13
N CYS A 176 -22.62 6.56 -12.24
CA CYS A 176 -22.09 7.92 -12.25
C CYS A 176 -23.02 8.89 -11.49
N ASN A 177 -22.44 9.69 -10.61
CA ASN A 177 -23.10 10.77 -9.90
C ASN A 177 -22.13 11.95 -9.69
N MET A 178 -22.55 13.00 -8.99
CA MET A 178 -21.71 14.18 -8.75
C MET A 178 -20.58 13.95 -7.74
N ASP A 179 -20.63 12.85 -6.99
CA ASP A 179 -19.71 12.52 -5.90
C ASP A 179 -18.55 11.63 -6.36
N CYS A 180 -18.49 11.26 -7.64
CA CYS A 180 -17.44 10.45 -8.22
C CYS A 180 -16.95 10.99 -9.57
N ASN A 181 -15.76 10.55 -9.99
CA ASN A 181 -15.32 10.72 -11.36
C ASN A 181 -16.05 9.69 -12.22
N CYS A 182 -16.56 10.11 -13.37
CA CYS A 182 -17.28 9.21 -14.27
C CYS A 182 -16.47 8.90 -15.52
N ASP A 183 -16.83 7.81 -16.17
CA ASP A 183 -16.43 7.48 -17.53
C ASP A 183 -16.90 8.52 -18.55
N ASP A 184 -16.40 8.41 -19.77
CA ASP A 184 -16.70 9.35 -20.86
C ASP A 184 -18.20 9.40 -21.21
N GLU A 185 -18.90 8.27 -21.05
CA GLU A 185 -20.34 8.12 -21.29
C GLU A 185 -21.20 8.59 -20.10
N LYS A 186 -20.58 8.87 -18.95
CA LYS A 186 -21.23 9.26 -17.68
C LYS A 186 -22.24 8.23 -17.18
N GLU A 187 -21.94 6.97 -17.37
CA GLU A 187 -22.77 5.86 -16.91
C GLU A 187 -22.26 5.31 -15.58
N GLN A 188 -20.94 5.25 -15.40
CA GLN A 188 -20.31 4.58 -14.26
C GLN A 188 -19.23 5.44 -13.60
N CYS A 189 -19.07 5.28 -12.30
CA CYS A 189 -17.95 5.86 -11.59
C CYS A 189 -16.66 5.11 -11.92
N VAL A 190 -15.56 5.83 -12.13
CA VAL A 190 -14.24 5.27 -12.42
C VAL A 190 -13.24 5.64 -11.33
N TYR A 191 -12.19 4.82 -11.22
CA TYR A 191 -11.03 5.12 -10.40
C TYR A 191 -9.75 5.02 -11.22
N GLU A 192 -8.75 5.77 -10.81
CA GLU A 192 -7.40 5.70 -11.34
C GLU A 192 -6.41 5.85 -10.20
N ARG A 193 -5.42 4.98 -10.16
CA ARG A 193 -4.31 5.02 -9.22
C ARG A 193 -3.00 4.86 -9.98
N GLU A 194 -2.14 5.85 -9.84
CA GLU A 194 -0.74 5.77 -10.23
C GLU A 194 0.06 5.53 -8.97
N TYR A 195 0.85 4.48 -9.00
CA TYR A 195 1.74 4.16 -7.93
C TYR A 195 3.08 4.80 -8.14
N ALA A 196 3.70 4.85 -7.00
CA ALA A 196 5.01 5.27 -6.66
C ALA A 196 6.05 4.70 -7.67
N GLU A 197 5.98 3.40 -7.97
CA GLU A 197 6.80 2.68 -8.95
C GLU A 197 6.47 2.97 -10.43
N HIS A 198 5.59 3.92 -10.70
CA HIS A 198 5.06 4.25 -12.04
C HIS A 198 4.21 3.13 -12.67
N SER A 199 3.79 2.15 -11.87
CA SER A 199 2.70 1.25 -12.22
C SER A 199 1.37 2.01 -12.07
N SER A 200 0.32 1.56 -12.75
CA SER A 200 -1.00 2.16 -12.60
C SER A 200 -2.11 1.13 -12.74
N SER A 201 -3.20 1.40 -12.04
CA SER A 201 -4.45 0.65 -12.04
C SER A 201 -5.59 1.58 -12.40
N LYS A 202 -6.42 1.18 -13.35
CA LYS A 202 -7.64 1.91 -13.73
C LYS A 202 -8.80 0.96 -13.89
N GLY A 203 -9.99 1.44 -13.61
CA GLY A 203 -11.20 0.65 -13.77
C GLY A 203 -12.47 1.39 -13.38
N VAL A 204 -13.55 0.62 -13.35
CA VAL A 204 -14.88 1.09 -12.92
C VAL A 204 -15.10 0.70 -11.46
N LEU A 205 -15.89 1.48 -10.73
CA LEU A 205 -16.29 1.14 -9.37
C LEU A 205 -17.49 0.21 -9.41
N GLY A 206 -17.37 -0.91 -8.72
CA GLY A 206 -18.44 -1.87 -8.47
C GLY A 206 -18.75 -1.96 -6.98
N GLU A 207 -19.96 -2.37 -6.65
CA GLU A 207 -20.38 -2.67 -5.29
C GLU A 207 -20.87 -4.11 -5.20
N ASP A 208 -20.32 -4.88 -4.25
CA ASP A 208 -20.74 -6.25 -4.02
C ASP A 208 -20.53 -6.66 -2.55
N LEU A 209 -20.94 -7.87 -2.19
CA LEU A 209 -20.70 -8.46 -0.88
C LEU A 209 -19.25 -8.93 -0.77
N ILE A 210 -18.53 -8.34 0.20
CA ILE A 210 -17.17 -8.69 0.56
C ILE A 210 -17.19 -9.50 1.86
N SER A 211 -16.54 -10.66 1.84
CA SER A 211 -16.32 -11.52 3.00
C SER A 211 -14.83 -11.63 3.32
N PHE A 212 -14.52 -11.67 4.62
CA PHE A 212 -13.16 -11.59 5.15
C PHE A 212 -12.64 -12.95 5.66
N GLY A 213 -13.26 -14.04 5.22
CA GLY A 213 -12.90 -15.40 5.63
C GLY A 213 -13.52 -15.82 6.97
N ASN A 214 -13.22 -17.05 7.37
CA ASN A 214 -13.84 -17.74 8.51
C ASN A 214 -13.35 -17.28 9.89
N GLU A 215 -12.18 -16.66 9.97
CA GLU A 215 -11.63 -16.08 11.21
C GLU A 215 -12.20 -14.69 11.52
N SER A 216 -13.00 -14.14 10.60
CA SER A 216 -13.68 -12.86 10.78
C SER A 216 -14.95 -12.99 11.62
N GLN A 217 -15.21 -11.99 12.47
CA GLN A 217 -16.49 -11.86 13.18
C GLN A 217 -17.52 -11.09 12.35
N LEU A 218 -17.12 -10.50 11.23
CA LEU A 218 -18.01 -9.78 10.33
C LEU A 218 -18.71 -10.78 9.42
N THR A 219 -20.04 -10.64 9.32
CA THR A 219 -20.78 -11.22 8.19
C THR A 219 -20.34 -10.54 6.89
N PRO A 220 -20.60 -11.13 5.70
CA PRO A 220 -20.32 -10.44 4.43
C PRO A 220 -20.93 -9.04 4.40
N GLN A 221 -20.14 -8.06 3.98
CA GLN A 221 -20.53 -6.66 3.96
C GLN A 221 -20.53 -6.14 2.54
N ARG A 222 -21.58 -5.42 2.19
CA ARG A 222 -21.62 -4.67 0.94
C ARG A 222 -20.51 -3.61 0.95
N ALA A 223 -19.68 -3.52 -0.07
CA ALA A 223 -18.61 -2.53 -0.16
C ALA A 223 -18.29 -2.21 -1.62
N VAL A 224 -17.85 -0.98 -1.85
CA VAL A 224 -17.36 -0.50 -3.14
C VAL A 224 -15.90 -0.91 -3.31
N PHE A 225 -15.58 -1.42 -4.49
CA PHE A 225 -14.23 -1.81 -4.90
C PHE A 225 -14.01 -1.46 -6.36
N GLY A 226 -12.75 -1.44 -6.78
CA GLY A 226 -12.35 -1.26 -8.17
C GLY A 226 -12.45 -2.57 -8.94
N CYS A 227 -13.19 -2.53 -10.04
CA CYS A 227 -13.21 -3.54 -11.08
C CYS A 227 -12.23 -3.08 -12.17
N GLU A 228 -11.01 -3.58 -12.10
CA GLU A 228 -9.87 -3.12 -12.88
C GLU A 228 -9.99 -3.56 -14.34
N THR A 229 -9.74 -2.61 -15.25
CA THR A 229 -9.82 -2.78 -16.71
C THR A 229 -8.50 -2.47 -17.42
N VAL A 230 -7.53 -1.87 -16.73
CA VAL A 230 -6.18 -1.58 -17.24
C VAL A 230 -5.15 -1.66 -16.10
N GLU A 231 -4.06 -2.38 -16.35
CA GLU A 231 -2.86 -2.44 -15.50
C GLU A 231 -1.63 -2.02 -16.29
N THR A 232 -0.68 -1.37 -15.63
CA THR A 232 0.64 -1.06 -16.21
C THR A 232 1.78 -1.37 -15.24
N GLY A 233 2.99 -1.48 -15.78
CA GLY A 233 4.22 -1.64 -14.97
C GLY A 233 4.23 -2.93 -14.16
N ASP A 234 4.72 -2.85 -12.93
CA ASP A 234 4.92 -4.02 -12.07
C ASP A 234 3.61 -4.76 -11.75
N LEU A 235 2.49 -4.03 -11.64
CA LEU A 235 1.15 -4.60 -11.42
C LEU A 235 0.78 -5.64 -12.49
N TYR A 236 1.07 -5.35 -13.77
CA TYR A 236 0.76 -6.24 -14.88
C TYR A 236 1.47 -7.61 -14.77
N SER A 237 2.63 -7.64 -14.11
CA SER A 237 3.46 -8.85 -14.00
C SER A 237 3.40 -9.51 -12.62
N GLN A 238 2.70 -8.90 -11.67
CA GLN A 238 2.68 -9.36 -10.29
C GLN A 238 1.88 -10.66 -10.15
N ARG A 239 2.22 -11.42 -9.11
CA ARG A 239 1.52 -12.66 -8.77
C ARG A 239 0.15 -12.41 -8.13
N ALA A 240 0.07 -11.44 -7.22
CA ALA A 240 -1.17 -11.09 -6.51
C ALA A 240 -2.26 -10.63 -7.47
N ASP A 241 -3.52 -10.83 -7.07
CA ASP A 241 -4.67 -10.55 -7.92
C ASP A 241 -5.17 -9.11 -7.78
N GLY A 242 -4.50 -8.26 -7.01
CA GLY A 242 -4.95 -6.90 -6.76
C GLY A 242 -4.46 -6.36 -5.43
N ILE A 243 -5.10 -5.31 -4.95
CA ILE A 243 -4.69 -4.57 -3.75
C ILE A 243 -5.89 -4.35 -2.83
N ILE A 244 -5.65 -4.43 -1.51
CA ILE A 244 -6.58 -3.97 -0.47
C ILE A 244 -6.02 -2.69 0.15
N GLY A 245 -6.71 -1.57 -0.10
CA GLY A 245 -6.30 -0.24 0.36
C GLY A 245 -6.73 0.04 1.81
N LEU A 246 -5.77 0.21 2.70
CA LEU A 246 -5.98 0.50 4.14
C LEU A 246 -5.74 1.98 4.51
N GLY A 247 -5.28 2.79 3.55
CA GLY A 247 -5.11 4.24 3.70
C GLY A 247 -6.44 4.94 4.04
N GLN A 248 -6.38 6.20 4.48
CA GLN A 248 -7.58 6.99 4.77
C GLN A 248 -8.20 7.52 3.47
N GLY A 249 -9.50 7.32 3.30
CA GLY A 249 -10.30 7.83 2.20
C GLY A 249 -11.57 6.99 1.96
N ASP A 250 -12.59 7.60 1.35
CA ASP A 250 -13.94 7.03 1.21
C ASP A 250 -13.98 5.68 0.46
N LEU A 251 -12.99 5.40 -0.39
CA LEU A 251 -12.86 4.12 -1.10
C LEU A 251 -12.10 3.05 -0.30
N SER A 252 -11.52 3.40 0.84
CA SER A 252 -10.87 2.43 1.74
C SER A 252 -11.89 1.48 2.31
N LEU A 253 -11.58 0.20 2.22
CA LEU A 253 -12.42 -0.84 2.82
C LEU A 253 -12.55 -0.64 4.33
N VAL A 254 -11.53 -0.11 4.99
CA VAL A 254 -11.59 0.19 6.43
C VAL A 254 -12.59 1.31 6.70
N ASP A 255 -12.52 2.40 5.94
CA ASP A 255 -13.38 3.57 6.16
C ASP A 255 -14.84 3.26 5.82
N GLN A 256 -15.09 2.51 4.75
CA GLN A 256 -16.42 2.01 4.42
C GLN A 256 -17.05 1.16 5.53
N LEU A 257 -16.26 0.36 6.26
CA LEU A 257 -16.75 -0.43 7.39
C LEU A 257 -16.96 0.42 8.66
N VAL A 258 -16.08 1.41 8.87
CA VAL A 258 -16.18 2.37 9.98
C VAL A 258 -17.43 3.25 9.83
N ASP A 259 -17.70 3.75 8.63
CA ASP A 259 -18.85 4.60 8.32
C ASP A 259 -20.19 3.86 8.52
N LYS A 260 -20.18 2.53 8.34
CA LYS A 260 -21.31 1.65 8.65
C LYS A 260 -21.43 1.31 10.13
N GLY A 261 -20.51 1.78 10.97
CA GLY A 261 -20.46 1.50 12.40
C GLY A 261 -20.15 0.04 12.73
N LEU A 262 -19.52 -0.69 11.80
CA LEU A 262 -19.28 -2.14 11.93
C LEU A 262 -17.99 -2.44 12.69
N ILE A 263 -16.98 -1.60 12.55
CA ILE A 263 -15.68 -1.76 13.21
C ILE A 263 -15.22 -0.44 13.80
N SER A 264 -14.32 -0.50 14.79
CA SER A 264 -13.59 0.69 15.25
C SER A 264 -12.66 1.21 14.15
N ASN A 265 -12.38 2.52 14.16
CA ASN A 265 -11.48 3.15 13.18
C ASN A 265 -9.99 2.85 13.47
N SER A 266 -9.61 1.58 13.31
CA SER A 266 -8.25 1.09 13.47
C SER A 266 -8.05 -0.20 12.67
N PHE A 267 -6.80 -0.50 12.34
CA PHE A 267 -6.39 -1.81 11.85
C PHE A 267 -5.00 -2.14 12.40
N GLY A 268 -4.62 -3.41 12.37
CA GLY A 268 -3.32 -3.90 12.82
C GLY A 268 -2.71 -4.87 11.83
N LEU A 269 -1.39 -4.77 11.63
CA LEU A 269 -0.61 -5.64 10.77
C LEU A 269 0.52 -6.27 11.58
N CYS A 270 0.57 -7.60 11.58
CA CYS A 270 1.61 -8.37 12.26
C CYS A 270 2.24 -9.33 11.25
N TYR A 271 3.43 -8.98 10.75
CA TYR A 271 4.17 -9.78 9.78
C TYR A 271 5.03 -10.84 10.48
N GLY A 272 5.08 -12.05 9.92
CA GLY A 272 5.85 -13.18 10.46
C GLY A 272 7.37 -13.01 10.38
N GLY A 273 7.84 -11.98 9.67
CA GLY A 273 9.27 -11.71 9.46
C GLY A 273 9.84 -12.46 8.26
N MET A 274 11.11 -12.17 7.93
CA MET A 274 11.75 -12.60 6.69
C MET A 274 11.93 -14.12 6.57
N ASP A 275 12.10 -14.83 7.69
CA ASP A 275 12.37 -16.27 7.69
C ASP A 275 11.10 -17.15 7.65
N LEU A 276 9.96 -16.59 8.05
CA LEU A 276 8.70 -17.32 8.19
C LEU A 276 7.66 -16.93 7.12
N GLY A 277 7.68 -15.67 6.68
CA GLY A 277 6.62 -15.12 5.85
C GLY A 277 5.26 -15.06 6.57
N GLY A 278 4.23 -14.66 5.83
CA GLY A 278 2.86 -14.54 6.30
C GLY A 278 2.68 -13.64 7.52
N GLY A 279 1.65 -13.92 8.31
CA GLY A 279 1.31 -13.13 9.48
C GLY A 279 -0.20 -13.04 9.72
N SER A 280 -0.63 -11.95 10.33
CA SER A 280 -2.05 -11.67 10.54
C SER A 280 -2.37 -10.18 10.42
N MET A 281 -3.57 -9.91 9.94
CA MET A 281 -4.17 -8.58 9.88
C MET A 281 -5.45 -8.58 10.70
N VAL A 282 -5.74 -7.43 11.33
CA VAL A 282 -7.01 -7.17 11.99
C VAL A 282 -7.60 -5.87 11.46
N LEU A 283 -8.86 -5.88 11.02
CA LEU A 283 -9.65 -4.67 10.76
C LEU A 283 -10.58 -4.43 11.95
N GLY A 284 -10.52 -3.25 12.55
CA GLY A 284 -11.22 -2.90 13.79
C GLY A 284 -10.31 -2.80 15.00
N GLY A 285 -10.91 -2.72 16.18
CA GLY A 285 -10.20 -2.65 17.45
C GLY A 285 -9.59 -4.01 17.83
N PHE A 286 -8.36 -4.00 18.36
CA PHE A 286 -7.70 -5.17 18.89
C PHE A 286 -7.08 -4.88 20.27
N ALA A 287 -6.91 -5.92 21.08
CA ALA A 287 -6.20 -5.79 22.36
C ALA A 287 -4.71 -5.64 22.09
N TYR A 288 -4.10 -4.60 22.64
CA TYR A 288 -2.68 -4.30 22.50
C TYR A 288 -1.97 -4.32 23.86
N PRO A 289 -0.65 -4.59 23.88
CA PRO A 289 0.14 -4.53 25.11
C PRO A 289 0.10 -3.15 25.76
N SER A 290 0.11 -3.09 27.09
CA SER A 290 0.04 -1.83 27.85
C SER A 290 1.24 -0.90 27.62
N ASP A 291 2.35 -1.44 27.11
CA ASP A 291 3.60 -0.75 26.79
C ASP A 291 3.70 -0.35 25.31
N MET A 292 2.63 -0.50 24.53
CA MET A 292 2.56 -0.01 23.15
C MET A 292 2.83 1.50 23.10
N ILE A 293 3.74 1.91 22.21
CA ILE A 293 4.12 3.31 22.01
C ILE A 293 3.37 3.88 20.82
N PHE A 294 2.70 5.01 21.02
CA PHE A 294 1.97 5.72 19.99
C PHE A 294 2.78 6.89 19.45
N THR A 295 2.63 7.15 18.15
CA THR A 295 3.10 8.37 17.49
C THR A 295 1.91 9.01 16.80
N ASP A 296 1.86 10.33 16.79
CA ASP A 296 0.90 11.05 15.97
C ASP A 296 1.29 10.92 14.50
N SER A 297 0.28 10.85 13.63
CA SER A 297 0.49 10.88 12.20
C SER A 297 0.04 12.20 11.60
N ASP A 298 0.81 12.70 10.63
CA ASP A 298 0.50 13.92 9.90
C ASP A 298 -0.61 13.63 8.88
N PRO A 299 -1.83 14.19 9.05
CA PRO A 299 -2.96 13.90 8.17
C PRO A 299 -2.79 14.49 6.77
N ASP A 300 -1.96 15.53 6.61
CA ASP A 300 -1.75 16.21 5.32
C ASP A 300 -0.72 15.48 4.44
N ARG A 301 -0.08 14.43 4.96
CA ARG A 301 0.77 13.54 4.20
C ARG A 301 0.02 12.25 3.93
N SER A 302 -0.12 11.89 2.65
CA SER A 302 -0.67 10.60 2.18
C SER A 302 0.05 9.36 2.77
N PHE A 303 1.18 9.56 3.45
CA PHE A 303 1.99 8.56 4.14
C PHE A 303 1.92 8.64 5.68
N GLY A 304 1.03 9.47 6.23
CA GLY A 304 0.80 9.62 7.67
C GLY A 304 0.05 8.43 8.25
N MET A 305 0.55 7.22 8.10
CA MET A 305 0.19 6.13 9.00
C MET A 305 1.08 6.27 10.24
N ALA A 306 0.46 6.34 11.42
CA ALA A 306 1.20 6.20 12.66
C ALA A 306 1.74 4.76 12.70
N THR A 307 3.01 4.59 12.33
CA THR A 307 3.69 3.31 12.48
C THR A 307 3.86 3.04 13.97
N VAL A 308 3.02 2.16 14.50
CA VAL A 308 3.18 1.66 15.87
C VAL A 308 4.20 0.55 15.85
N HIS A 309 5.37 0.82 16.42
CA HIS A 309 6.40 -0.19 16.64
C HIS A 309 5.99 -1.12 17.78
N ILE A 310 5.67 -2.38 17.46
CA ILE A 310 5.58 -3.45 18.46
C ILE A 310 6.91 -4.21 18.42
N THR A 311 7.70 -4.09 19.48
CA THR A 311 8.83 -5.01 19.69
C THR A 311 8.29 -6.15 20.55
N ILE A 312 8.12 -7.34 19.95
CA ILE A 312 7.96 -8.60 20.70
C ILE A 312 9.34 -9.21 20.90
#